data_AF-A0A1A2LBY9-F1
#
_entry.id   AF-A0A1A2LBY9-F1
#
_cell.length_a   1.000
_cell.length_b   1.000
_cell.length_c   1.000
_cell.angle_alpha   90.00
_cell.angle_beta   90.00
_cell.angle_gamma   90.00
#
_symmetry.space_group_name_H-M   'P 1'
#
loop_
_entity.id
_entity.type
_entity.pdbx_description
1 polymer ?
#
loop_
_entity_poly.entity_id
_entity_poly.type
_entity_poly.pdbx_seq_one_letter_code
_entity_poly.pdbx_strand_id
1 'polypeptide(L)'
;MLMHQGVGLEAYNALPVRRAVHAVYECCYSVVLATDLAGGRPYADHDALLRRADALLFSLGEASIDHVLQAYPHIAELEPNLASVVRHELVRINRARLERMLGPEGGFDNW
;
A
#
# COMPACT_ATOMS: atom_id res chain seq x y z
N MET A 1 11.02 -9.33 -3.85
CA MET A 1 10.85 -10.05 -2.57
C MET A 1 10.30 -9.04 -1.59
N LEU A 2 9.10 -9.24 -1.03
CA LEU A 2 8.53 -8.34 -0.02
C LEU A 2 9.11 -8.79 1.32
N MET A 3 9.87 -7.95 2.02
CA MET A 3 10.58 -8.35 3.24
C MET A 3 9.62 -8.54 4.43
N HIS A 4 8.38 -8.04 4.33
CA HIS A 4 7.36 -8.11 5.38
C HIS A 4 6.12 -8.92 4.95
N GLN A 5 6.31 -9.99 4.19
CA GLN A 5 5.19 -10.85 3.80
C GLN A 5 4.62 -11.61 5.01
N GLY A 6 3.30 -11.51 5.21
CA GLY A 6 2.58 -12.19 6.30
C GLY A 6 2.90 -11.69 7.69
N VAL A 7 3.26 -10.42 7.83
CA VAL A 7 3.58 -9.76 9.10
C VAL A 7 2.43 -9.87 10.11
N GLY A 8 1.17 -9.86 9.67
CA GLY A 8 -0.01 -9.76 10.54
C GLY A 8 -0.37 -8.31 10.87
N LEU A 9 -1.66 -8.03 11.13
CA LEU A 9 -2.08 -6.66 11.44
C LEU A 9 -1.59 -6.17 12.80
N GLU A 10 -1.71 -7.00 13.84
CA GLU A 10 -1.31 -6.64 15.21
C GLU A 10 0.18 -6.29 15.28
N ALA A 11 0.96 -7.21 14.75
CA ALA A 11 2.36 -7.07 14.38
C ALA A 11 2.71 -5.76 13.65
N TYR A 12 2.04 -5.49 12.53
CA TYR A 12 2.21 -4.26 11.77
C TYR A 12 1.88 -3.03 12.63
N ASN A 13 0.83 -3.05 13.43
CA ASN A 13 0.45 -1.98 14.36
C ASN A 13 1.54 -1.73 15.42
N ALA A 14 2.23 -2.77 15.87
CA ALA A 14 3.29 -2.69 16.88
C ALA A 14 4.67 -2.27 16.33
N LEU A 15 4.89 -2.28 15.01
CA LEU A 15 6.19 -1.96 14.42
C LEU A 15 6.66 -0.53 14.78
N PRO A 16 7.97 -0.31 14.99
CA PRO A 16 8.54 1.03 14.99
C PRO A 16 8.20 1.77 13.69
N VAL A 17 7.91 3.07 13.78
CA VAL A 17 7.42 3.88 12.64
C VAL A 17 8.23 3.66 11.36
N ARG A 18 9.57 3.67 11.45
CA ARG A 18 10.43 3.46 10.27
C ARG A 18 10.22 2.10 9.59
N ARG A 19 10.04 1.02 10.37
CA ARG A 19 9.79 -0.32 9.82
C ARG A 19 8.39 -0.41 9.22
N ALA A 20 7.40 0.21 9.86
CA ALA A 20 6.05 0.26 9.32
C ALA A 20 5.99 1.00 7.99
N VAL A 21 6.66 2.16 7.89
CA VAL A 21 6.79 2.91 6.63
C VAL A 21 7.44 2.04 5.57
N HIS A 22 8.54 1.36 5.89
CA HIS A 22 9.22 0.48 4.95
C HIS A 22 8.33 -0.66 4.45
N ALA A 23 7.59 -1.31 5.36
CA ALA A 23 6.69 -2.42 5.03
C ALA A 23 5.60 -2.00 4.01
N VAL A 24 4.92 -0.87 4.24
CA VAL A 24 3.88 -0.40 3.30
C VAL A 24 4.48 0.27 2.06
N TYR A 25 5.68 0.83 2.14
CA TYR A 25 6.38 1.36 0.96
C TYR A 25 6.65 0.26 -0.08
N GLU A 26 7.02 -0.95 0.35
CA GLU A 26 7.18 -2.11 -0.55
C GLU A 26 5.87 -2.51 -1.25
N CYS A 27 4.71 -2.11 -0.71
CA CYS A 27 3.41 -2.38 -1.32
C CYS A 27 3.04 -1.32 -2.36
N CYS A 28 3.19 -0.04 -2.03
CA CYS A 28 2.66 1.07 -2.81
C CYS A 28 3.68 1.84 -3.65
N TYR A 29 4.98 1.71 -3.37
CA TYR A 29 6.08 2.49 -3.96
C TYR A 29 5.87 4.02 -3.93
N SER A 30 5.15 4.52 -2.91
CA SER A 30 4.95 5.95 -2.67
C SER A 30 5.32 6.29 -1.24
N VAL A 31 6.32 7.16 -1.05
CA VAL A 31 6.78 7.59 0.28
C VAL A 31 5.69 8.36 1.02
N VAL A 32 4.92 9.19 0.31
CA VAL A 32 3.81 9.97 0.88
C VAL A 32 2.75 9.01 1.45
N LEU A 33 2.28 8.09 0.61
CA LEU A 33 1.25 7.12 1.00
C LEU A 33 1.74 6.20 2.12
N ALA A 34 2.99 5.74 2.07
CA ALA A 34 3.60 4.90 3.09
C ALA A 34 3.71 5.60 4.45
N THR A 35 4.08 6.89 4.45
CA THR A 35 4.19 7.69 5.68
C THR A 35 2.83 7.91 6.30
N ASP A 36 1.83 8.28 5.49
CA ASP A 36 0.46 8.52 5.97
C ASP A 36 -0.21 7.24 6.47
N LEU A 37 0.01 6.10 5.80
CA LEU A 37 -0.46 4.80 6.27
C LEU A 37 0.19 4.39 7.59
N ALA A 38 1.51 4.53 7.72
CA ALA A 38 2.20 4.17 8.95
C ALA A 38 1.81 5.08 10.13
N GLY A 39 1.49 6.35 9.86
CA GLY A 39 1.00 7.33 10.83
C GLY A 39 -0.46 7.13 11.25
N GLY A 40 -1.27 6.44 10.44
CA GLY A 40 -2.66 6.12 10.75
C GLY A 40 -2.86 4.90 11.68
N ARG A 41 -1.78 4.21 12.05
CA ARG A 41 -1.83 3.07 12.99
C ARG A 41 -2.21 3.55 14.40
N PRO A 42 -2.91 2.72 15.21
CA PRO A 42 -3.32 1.35 14.91
C PRO A 42 -4.59 1.28 14.05
N TYR A 43 -4.67 0.28 13.18
CA TYR A 43 -5.89 -0.08 12.46
C TYR A 43 -6.62 -1.21 13.17
N ALA A 44 -7.96 -1.17 13.17
CA ALA A 44 -8.79 -2.16 13.84
C ALA A 44 -8.83 -3.52 13.13
N ASP A 45 -8.86 -3.50 11.80
CA ASP A 45 -8.95 -4.67 10.94
C ASP A 45 -8.25 -4.40 9.58
N HIS A 46 -8.13 -5.43 8.74
CA HIS A 46 -7.55 -5.29 7.40
C HIS A 46 -8.32 -4.28 6.56
N ASP A 47 -9.66 -4.29 6.64
CA ASP A 47 -10.52 -3.39 5.86
C ASP A 47 -10.30 -1.92 6.20
N ALA A 48 -10.01 -1.57 7.46
CA ALA A 48 -9.70 -0.22 7.87
C ALA A 48 -8.40 0.28 7.24
N LEU A 49 -7.37 -0.59 7.18
CA LEU A 49 -6.10 -0.28 6.52
C LEU A 49 -6.29 -0.15 5.01
N LEU A 50 -6.98 -1.10 4.37
CA LEU A 50 -7.22 -1.09 2.92
C LEU A 50 -8.05 0.12 2.49
N ARG A 51 -9.13 0.45 3.22
CA ARG A 51 -9.94 1.66 2.96
C ARG A 51 -9.11 2.94 3.11
N ARG A 52 -8.22 3.00 4.10
CA ARG A 52 -7.32 4.14 4.28
C ARG A 52 -6.33 4.25 3.12
N ALA A 53 -5.78 3.13 2.65
CA ALA A 53 -4.86 3.08 1.52
C ALA A 53 -5.53 3.59 0.23
N ASP A 54 -6.76 3.15 -0.04
CA ASP A 54 -7.52 3.62 -1.20
C ASP A 54 -7.79 5.11 -1.12
N ALA A 55 -8.28 5.61 0.03
CA ALA A 55 -8.57 7.02 0.22
C ALA A 55 -7.33 7.90 0.00
N LEU A 56 -6.17 7.46 0.52
CA LEU A 56 -4.91 8.16 0.31
C LEU A 56 -4.49 8.17 -1.16
N LEU A 57 -4.59 7.03 -1.85
CA LEU A 57 -4.27 6.92 -3.28
C LEU A 57 -5.14 7.84 -4.13
N PHE A 58 -6.45 7.89 -3.86
CA PHE A 58 -7.36 8.81 -4.55
C PHE A 58 -7.10 10.28 -4.23
N SER A 59 -6.51 10.59 -3.08
CA SER A 59 -6.11 11.95 -2.71
C SER A 59 -4.78 12.42 -3.33
N LEU A 60 -4.00 11.50 -3.93
CA LEU A 60 -2.73 11.86 -4.59
C LEU A 60 -2.99 12.74 -5.82
N GLY A 61 -2.23 13.83 -5.92
CA GLY A 61 -2.19 14.65 -7.13
C GLY A 61 -1.54 13.90 -8.31
N GLU A 62 -1.81 14.37 -9.53
CA GLU A 62 -1.36 13.71 -10.77
C GLU A 62 0.18 13.50 -10.83
N ALA A 63 0.97 14.50 -10.41
CA ALA A 63 2.43 14.37 -10.39
C ALA A 63 2.94 13.24 -9.48
N SER A 64 2.22 12.91 -8.41
CA SER A 64 2.55 11.78 -7.54
C SER A 64 2.17 10.45 -8.17
N ILE A 65 1.12 10.41 -9.00
CA ILE A 65 0.77 9.22 -9.78
C ILE A 65 1.81 8.93 -10.84
N ASP A 66 2.29 9.94 -11.56
CA ASP A 66 3.35 9.76 -12.56
C ASP A 66 4.59 9.11 -11.95
N HIS A 67 4.96 9.50 -10.71
CA HIS A 67 6.08 8.88 -10.01
C HIS A 67 5.82 7.41 -9.65
N VAL A 68 4.60 7.08 -9.20
CA VAL A 68 4.22 5.68 -8.93
C VAL A 68 4.25 4.86 -10.24
N LEU A 69 3.79 5.43 -11.35
CA LEU A 69 3.80 4.78 -12.67
C LEU A 69 5.20 4.46 -13.19
N GLN A 70 6.24 5.19 -12.78
CA GLN A 70 7.63 4.82 -13.10
C GLN A 70 8.00 3.43 -12.57
N ALA A 71 7.36 2.97 -11.49
CA ALA A 71 7.52 1.61 -10.97
C ALA A 71 6.66 0.57 -11.72
N TYR A 72 5.71 1.00 -12.57
CA TYR A 72 4.78 0.15 -13.31
C TYR A 72 4.65 0.56 -14.79
N PRO A 73 5.69 0.34 -15.62
CA PRO A 73 5.66 0.74 -17.03
C PRO A 73 4.44 0.22 -17.81
N HIS A 74 4.02 -1.03 -17.52
CA HIS A 74 2.85 -1.67 -18.14
C HIS A 74 1.50 -1.03 -17.77
N ILE A 75 1.42 -0.30 -16.65
CA ILE A 75 0.21 0.46 -16.28
C ILE A 75 0.23 1.83 -16.98
N ALA A 76 1.41 2.42 -17.17
CA ALA A 76 1.57 3.67 -17.90
C ALA A 76 1.20 3.55 -19.39
N GLU A 77 1.19 2.31 -19.93
CA GLU A 77 0.72 2.00 -21.28
C GLU A 77 -0.82 1.93 -21.39
N LEU A 78 -1.55 1.91 -20.27
CA LEU A 78 -3.00 2.08 -20.28
C LEU A 78 -3.32 3.51 -20.71
N GLU A 79 -4.16 3.67 -21.73
CA GLU A 79 -4.64 4.94 -22.28
C GLU A 79 -4.62 6.09 -21.24
N PRO A 80 -3.60 6.98 -21.24
CA PRO A 80 -3.36 7.96 -20.18
C PRO A 80 -4.49 9.01 -20.05
N ASN A 81 -5.37 9.08 -21.05
CA ASN A 81 -6.58 9.89 -21.04
C ASN A 81 -7.65 9.38 -20.05
N LEU A 82 -7.42 8.22 -19.42
CA LEU A 82 -8.33 7.60 -18.48
C LEU A 82 -7.65 7.43 -17.11
N ALA A 83 -7.25 8.55 -16.50
CA ALA A 83 -6.61 8.59 -15.17
C ALA A 83 -7.38 7.80 -14.09
N SER A 84 -8.71 7.68 -14.22
CA SER A 84 -9.54 6.84 -13.37
C SER A 84 -9.21 5.34 -13.50
N VAL A 85 -8.91 4.83 -14.69
CA VAL A 85 -8.50 3.43 -14.91
C VAL A 85 -7.12 3.17 -14.32
N VAL A 86 -6.18 4.09 -14.53
CA VAL A 86 -4.85 3.98 -13.89
C VAL A 86 -4.97 3.93 -12.37
N ARG A 87 -5.75 4.84 -11.77
CA ARG A 87 -5.97 4.86 -10.31
C ARG A 87 -6.61 3.57 -9.80
N HIS A 88 -7.61 3.04 -10.50
CA HIS A 88 -8.23 1.76 -10.14
C HIS A 88 -7.25 0.58 -10.21
N GLU A 89 -6.38 0.53 -11.22
CA GLU A 89 -5.36 -0.51 -11.31
C GLU A 89 -4.32 -0.39 -10.19
N LEU A 90 -3.88 0.82 -9.86
CA LEU A 90 -2.99 1.05 -8.73
C LEU A 90 -3.64 0.65 -7.40
N VAL A 91 -4.93 0.94 -7.20
CA VAL A 91 -5.70 0.46 -6.03
C VAL A 91 -5.68 -1.06 -5.96
N ARG A 92 -6.00 -1.74 -7.07
CA ARG A 92 -6.02 -3.21 -7.14
C ARG A 92 -4.67 -3.82 -6.77
N ILE A 93 -3.58 -3.27 -7.31
CA ILE A 93 -2.21 -3.75 -7.03
C ILE A 93 -1.81 -3.46 -5.59
N ASN A 94 -2.09 -2.27 -5.09
CA ASN A 94 -1.74 -1.88 -3.73
C ASN A 94 -2.47 -2.77 -2.71
N ARG A 95 -3.78 -2.97 -2.88
CA ARG A 95 -4.58 -3.89 -2.06
C ARG A 95 -4.01 -5.31 -2.05
N ALA A 96 -3.77 -5.89 -3.22
CA ALA A 96 -3.23 -7.25 -3.32
C ALA A 96 -1.86 -7.41 -2.64
N ARG A 97 -1.05 -6.35 -2.59
CA ARG A 97 0.25 -6.36 -1.92
C ARG A 97 0.12 -6.15 -0.42
N LEU A 98 -0.77 -5.25 0.03
CA LEU A 98 -1.07 -5.04 1.44
C LEU A 98 -1.68 -6.30 2.06
N GLU A 99 -2.60 -6.98 1.37
CA GLU A 99 -3.14 -8.27 1.79
C GLU A 99 -2.04 -9.32 1.93
N ARG A 100 -1.10 -9.39 0.97
CA ARG A 100 0.05 -10.29 1.06
C ARG A 100 1.01 -9.93 2.19
N MET A 101 1.20 -8.63 2.44
CA MET A 101 2.01 -8.12 3.55
C MET A 101 1.37 -8.53 4.88
N LEU A 102 0.06 -8.35 5.05
CA LEU A 102 -0.64 -8.67 6.28
C LEU A 102 -0.77 -10.19 6.50
N GLY A 103 -1.03 -10.97 5.45
CA GLY A 103 -1.30 -12.40 5.61
C GLY A 103 -2.66 -12.64 6.27
N PRO A 104 -2.89 -13.80 6.93
CA PRO A 104 -4.14 -14.08 7.66
C PRO A 104 -4.26 -13.22 8.94
N GLU A 105 -5.42 -13.25 9.63
CA GLU A 105 -5.75 -12.39 10.79
C GLU A 105 -4.80 -12.48 12.03
N GLY A 106 -3.74 -13.28 11.99
CA GLY A 106 -2.66 -13.33 13.00
C GLY A 106 -1.24 -13.19 12.43
N GLY A 107 -1.08 -12.94 11.13
CA GLY A 107 0.20 -13.13 10.43
C GLY A 107 0.54 -14.61 10.22
N PHE A 108 1.68 -14.90 9.59
CA PHE A 108 2.24 -16.27 9.60
C PHE A 108 3.13 -16.44 10.83
N ASP A 109 3.17 -17.63 11.43
CA ASP A 109 3.88 -17.95 12.69
C ASP A 109 5.42 -17.72 12.67
N ASN A 110 5.97 -17.23 11.56
CA ASN A 110 7.39 -17.19 11.24
C ASN A 110 7.86 -15.82 10.71
N TRP A 111 7.20 -14.73 11.12
CA TRP A 111 7.59 -13.35 10.81
C TRP A 111 8.46 -12.70 11.91
#